data_AF-A0A1H8LEQ3-F1
#
_entry.id   AF-A0A1H8LEQ3-F1
#
_cell.length_a   1.000
_cell.length_b   1.000
_cell.length_c   1.000
_cell.angle_alpha   90.00
_cell.angle_beta   90.00
_cell.angle_gamma   90.00
#
_symmetry.space_group_name_H-M   'P 1'
#
loop_
_entity.id
_entity.type
_entity.pdbx_description
1 polymer ?
#
loop_
_entity_poly.entity_id
_entity_poly.type
_entity_poly.pdbx_seq_one_letter_code
_entity_poly.pdbx_strand_id
1 'polypeptide(L)'
;MEILNRILGEIKITFLHFKERSKNKYYGDRFEEWVVKSSNISKDGSNNSNFWKLLEWRGDKYIEGYRPLSSSSPDLLMECISDKSVFYTSQERIAVECKWRSKKNFFLDEKCIIKYEDYISSDEHKYPPKHLFYVFGFGWSCDNPEVVYVIPAKKLYNYSKEKHKVKFHFRKEDVDRLELFDDYKHKNTSKYLIYKPATEQSNI
;
A
#
# COMPACT_ATOMS: atom_id res chain seq x y z
N MET A 1 -8.84 -39.90 16.01
CA MET A 1 -7.99 -40.08 14.81
C MET A 1 -8.40 -39.15 13.67
N GLU A 2 -9.70 -39.02 13.37
CA GLU A 2 -10.20 -38.20 12.25
C GLU A 2 -9.88 -36.70 12.35
N ILE A 3 -10.06 -36.09 13.53
CA ILE A 3 -9.70 -34.69 13.79
C ILE A 3 -8.20 -34.45 13.62
N LEU A 4 -7.36 -35.37 14.10
CA LEU A 4 -5.91 -35.26 14.01
C LEU A 4 -5.43 -35.35 12.56
N ASN A 5 -6.01 -36.27 11.78
CA ASN A 5 -5.71 -36.41 10.35
C ASN A 5 -6.17 -35.19 9.54
N ARG A 6 -7.31 -34.60 9.91
CA ARG A 6 -7.78 -33.35 9.30
C ARG A 6 -6.84 -32.20 9.61
N ILE A 7 -6.42 -32.02 10.86
CA ILE A 7 -5.42 -31.00 11.26
C ILE A 7 -4.10 -31.21 10.52
N LEU A 8 -3.60 -32.45 10.44
CA LEU A 8 -2.38 -32.77 9.69
C LEU A 8 -2.52 -32.49 8.19
N GLY A 9 -3.69 -32.77 7.62
CA GLY A 9 -4.04 -32.42 6.24
C GLY A 9 -4.01 -30.92 5.99
N GLU A 10 -4.69 -30.14 6.83
CA GLU A 10 -4.72 -28.67 6.77
C GLU A 10 -3.30 -28.08 6.92
N ILE A 11 -2.50 -28.60 7.85
CA ILE A 11 -1.09 -28.19 8.03
C ILE A 11 -0.28 -28.49 6.77
N LYS A 12 -0.45 -29.68 6.16
CA LYS A 12 0.29 -30.07 4.96
C LYS A 12 -0.10 -29.21 3.76
N ILE A 13 -1.39 -28.95 3.56
CA ILE A 13 -1.90 -28.04 2.52
C ILE A 13 -1.34 -26.63 2.74
N THR A 14 -1.37 -26.14 3.98
CA THR A 14 -0.82 -24.85 4.38
C THR A 14 0.68 -24.78 4.09
N PHE A 15 1.46 -25.81 4.45
CA PHE A 15 2.88 -25.89 4.15
C PHE A 15 3.18 -25.90 2.66
N LEU A 16 2.41 -26.64 1.86
CA LEU A 16 2.54 -26.66 0.40
C LEU A 16 2.22 -25.28 -0.18
N HIS A 17 1.13 -24.65 0.27
CA HIS A 17 0.76 -23.29 -0.11
C HIS A 17 1.88 -22.29 0.20
N PHE A 18 2.58 -22.41 1.33
CA PHE A 18 3.71 -21.55 1.65
C PHE A 18 5.00 -21.89 0.91
N LYS A 19 5.24 -23.17 0.61
CA LYS A 19 6.43 -23.65 -0.12
C LYS A 19 6.47 -23.15 -1.56
N GLU A 20 5.30 -22.98 -2.19
CA GLU A 20 5.18 -22.50 -3.57
C GLU A 20 5.32 -20.98 -3.70
N ARG A 21 5.29 -20.23 -2.59
CA ARG A 21 5.42 -18.77 -2.63
C ARG A 21 6.88 -18.36 -2.69
N SER A 22 7.19 -17.45 -3.61
CA SER A 22 8.48 -16.78 -3.56
C SER A 22 8.61 -16.00 -2.25
N LYS A 23 9.82 -15.91 -1.71
CA LYS A 23 10.15 -15.07 -0.55
C LYS A 23 9.55 -13.66 -0.68
N ASN A 24 9.63 -13.08 -1.88
CA ASN A 24 9.11 -11.75 -2.17
C ASN A 24 7.58 -11.68 -2.04
N LYS A 25 6.86 -12.70 -2.53
CA LYS A 25 5.40 -12.75 -2.41
C LYS A 25 4.96 -12.97 -0.96
N TYR A 26 5.69 -13.77 -0.19
CA TYR A 26 5.40 -13.93 1.24
C TYR A 26 5.53 -12.61 2.00
N TYR A 27 6.66 -11.92 1.87
CA TYR A 27 6.87 -10.65 2.59
C TYR A 27 6.04 -9.50 2.03
N GLY A 28 5.68 -9.53 0.74
CA GLY A 28 4.71 -8.61 0.15
C GLY A 28 3.36 -8.66 0.89
N ASP A 29 2.76 -9.84 1.01
CA ASP A 29 1.47 -10.00 1.72
C ASP A 29 1.58 -9.62 3.19
N ARG A 30 2.65 -10.04 3.87
CA ARG A 30 2.87 -9.69 5.28
C ARG A 30 3.01 -8.18 5.48
N PHE A 31 3.62 -7.50 4.53
CA PHE A 31 3.74 -6.06 4.55
C PHE A 31 2.40 -5.36 4.30
N GLU A 32 1.58 -5.81 3.34
CA GLU A 32 0.21 -5.30 3.15
C GLU A 32 -0.63 -5.47 4.43
N GLU A 33 -0.59 -6.65 5.06
CA GLU A 33 -1.25 -6.92 6.34
C GLU A 33 -0.81 -5.92 7.43
N TRP A 34 0.49 -5.62 7.48
CA TRP A 34 1.06 -4.67 8.42
C TRP A 34 0.59 -3.24 8.15
N VAL A 35 0.52 -2.81 6.88
CA VAL A 35 0.01 -1.49 6.48
C VAL A 35 -1.45 -1.33 6.89
N VAL A 36 -2.29 -2.33 6.64
CA VAL A 36 -3.71 -2.31 7.06
C VAL A 36 -3.84 -2.13 8.57
N LYS A 37 -3.05 -2.87 9.35
CA LYS A 37 -3.06 -2.81 10.82
C LYS A 37 -2.53 -1.49 11.38
N SER A 38 -1.63 -0.82 10.66
CA SER A 38 -0.90 0.38 11.13
C SER A 38 -1.47 1.70 10.61
N SER A 39 -2.47 1.67 9.73
CA SER A 39 -3.00 2.87 9.05
C SER A 39 -4.23 3.49 9.71
N ASN A 40 -4.52 3.23 10.99
CA ASN A 40 -5.72 3.79 11.68
C ASN A 40 -7.05 3.51 10.94
N ILE A 41 -7.15 2.31 10.37
CA ILE A 41 -8.31 1.86 9.61
C ILE A 41 -9.35 1.31 10.59
N SER A 42 -10.60 1.73 10.40
CA SER A 42 -11.76 1.23 11.12
C SER A 42 -12.03 -0.23 10.79
N LYS A 43 -12.11 -1.09 11.81
CA LYS A 43 -12.31 -2.54 11.65
C LYS A 43 -13.74 -2.91 11.23
N ASP A 44 -14.72 -2.09 11.59
CA ASP A 44 -16.15 -2.35 11.45
C ASP A 44 -16.95 -1.12 10.98
N GLY A 45 -16.27 0.00 10.71
CA GLY A 45 -16.91 1.24 10.26
C GLY A 45 -17.61 2.04 11.38
N SER A 46 -17.53 1.59 12.64
CA SER A 46 -18.36 2.14 13.73
C SER A 46 -17.61 3.05 14.72
N ASN A 47 -16.28 3.08 14.67
CA ASN A 47 -15.48 3.74 15.70
C ASN A 47 -15.07 5.19 15.34
N ASN A 48 -15.57 6.16 16.11
CA ASN A 48 -15.37 7.62 15.98
C ASN A 48 -13.91 8.13 16.16
N SER A 49 -12.95 7.24 16.40
CA SER A 49 -11.53 7.56 16.55
C SER A 49 -10.67 7.17 15.35
N ASN A 50 -11.18 6.32 14.46
CA ASN A 50 -10.46 5.89 13.27
C ASN A 50 -10.54 6.97 12.18
N PHE A 51 -9.50 7.05 11.37
CA PHE A 51 -9.40 8.06 10.33
C PHE A 51 -9.91 7.54 8.99
N TRP A 52 -9.60 6.28 8.70
CA TRP A 52 -9.92 5.64 7.42
C TRP A 52 -10.93 4.52 7.60
N LYS A 53 -11.75 4.31 6.58
CA LYS A 53 -12.49 3.06 6.33
C LYS A 53 -11.85 2.36 5.14
N LEU A 54 -11.53 1.09 5.27
CA LEU A 54 -11.05 0.27 4.16
C LEU A 54 -12.24 -0.11 3.27
N LEU A 55 -12.22 0.31 2.01
CA LEU A 55 -13.24 -0.03 1.03
C LEU A 55 -12.87 -1.31 0.28
N GLU A 56 -11.61 -1.40 -0.15
CA GLU A 56 -11.10 -2.55 -0.89
C GLU A 56 -9.69 -2.90 -0.44
N TRP A 57 -9.44 -4.19 -0.27
CA TRP A 57 -8.11 -4.77 -0.16
C TRP A 57 -7.95 -5.77 -1.28
N ARG A 58 -7.29 -5.29 -2.33
CA ARG A 58 -7.07 -6.00 -3.58
C ARG A 58 -5.77 -6.77 -3.47
N GLY A 59 -5.66 -7.79 -4.30
CA GLY A 59 -4.41 -8.52 -4.44
C GLY A 59 -4.40 -9.25 -5.76
N ASP A 60 -3.22 -9.75 -6.13
CA ASP A 60 -3.05 -10.55 -7.33
C ASP A 60 -3.74 -11.91 -7.18
N LYS A 61 -5.03 -11.97 -7.54
CA LYS A 61 -5.82 -13.20 -7.60
C LYS A 61 -5.79 -13.72 -9.04
N TYR A 62 -5.36 -14.97 -9.21
CA TYR A 62 -5.29 -15.60 -10.52
C TYR A 62 -5.61 -17.09 -10.41
N ILE A 63 -6.45 -17.58 -11.30
CA ILE A 63 -6.73 -19.02 -11.48
C ILE A 63 -6.97 -19.28 -12.97
N GLU A 64 -6.17 -20.15 -13.58
CA GLU A 64 -6.41 -20.66 -14.96
C GLU A 64 -6.72 -19.59 -16.04
N GLY A 65 -6.06 -18.44 -15.97
CA GLY A 65 -6.28 -17.32 -16.91
C GLY A 65 -7.30 -16.28 -16.42
N TYR A 66 -8.13 -16.61 -15.43
CA TYR A 66 -9.05 -15.67 -14.80
C TYR A 66 -8.31 -14.78 -13.82
N ARG A 67 -8.49 -13.46 -14.00
CA ARG A 67 -7.99 -12.41 -13.11
C ARG A 67 -9.04 -11.31 -13.02
N PRO A 68 -9.43 -10.86 -11.82
CA PRO A 68 -10.34 -9.73 -11.71
C PRO A 68 -9.65 -8.46 -12.16
N LEU A 69 -10.38 -7.55 -12.80
CA LEU A 69 -9.86 -6.25 -13.25
C LEU A 69 -9.19 -5.47 -12.11
N SER A 70 -9.73 -5.59 -10.90
CA SER A 70 -9.22 -4.97 -9.68
C SER A 70 -7.81 -5.43 -9.29
N SER A 71 -7.30 -6.57 -9.80
CA SER A 71 -5.90 -6.96 -9.58
C SER A 71 -4.90 -6.03 -10.29
N SER A 72 -5.36 -5.15 -11.20
CA SER A 72 -4.51 -4.15 -11.83
C SER A 72 -4.60 -2.77 -11.14
N SER A 73 -5.45 -2.64 -10.12
CA SER A 73 -5.63 -1.42 -9.33
C SER A 73 -4.70 -1.42 -8.11
N PRO A 74 -4.51 -0.27 -7.43
CA PRO A 74 -3.70 -0.21 -6.22
C PRO A 74 -4.24 -1.10 -5.10
N ASP A 75 -3.33 -1.65 -4.28
CA ASP A 75 -3.62 -2.66 -3.25
C ASP A 75 -4.76 -2.27 -2.30
N LEU A 76 -4.77 -1.04 -1.79
CA LEU A 76 -5.81 -0.56 -0.86
C LEU A 76 -6.57 0.63 -1.44
N LEU A 77 -7.88 0.62 -1.26
CA LEU A 77 -8.74 1.80 -1.42
C LEU A 77 -9.34 2.15 -0.05
N MET A 78 -9.13 3.38 0.39
CA MET A 78 -9.58 3.85 1.70
C MET A 78 -10.39 5.13 1.56
N GLU A 79 -11.37 5.29 2.44
CA GLU A 79 -12.26 6.45 2.52
C GLU A 79 -12.06 7.16 3.86
N CYS A 80 -11.92 8.48 3.82
CA CYS A 80 -11.84 9.29 5.02
C CYS A 80 -13.21 9.27 5.71
N ILE A 81 -13.23 8.88 6.99
CA ILE A 81 -14.44 8.90 7.83
C ILE A 81 -14.33 9.90 8.99
N SER A 82 -13.23 10.65 9.03
CA SER A 82 -12.94 11.63 10.07
C SER A 82 -13.11 13.05 9.52
N ASP A 83 -13.61 13.94 10.36
CA ASP A 83 -13.73 15.38 10.13
C ASP A 83 -12.52 16.17 10.69
N LYS A 84 -11.57 15.48 11.34
CA LYS A 84 -10.46 16.10 12.09
C LYS A 84 -9.27 16.53 11.22
N SER A 85 -9.31 16.28 9.92
CA SER A 85 -8.20 16.56 9.00
C SER A 85 -8.40 17.86 8.25
N VAL A 86 -7.31 18.60 8.11
CA VAL A 86 -7.23 19.78 7.24
C VAL A 86 -6.96 19.42 5.77
N PHE A 87 -6.55 18.17 5.49
CA PHE A 87 -6.19 17.70 4.13
C PHE A 87 -7.30 16.86 3.48
N TYR A 88 -8.11 16.19 4.31
CA TYR A 88 -9.11 15.24 3.86
C TYR A 88 -10.45 15.50 4.53
N THR A 89 -11.49 15.65 3.71
CA THR A 89 -12.88 15.70 4.19
C THR A 89 -13.49 14.31 4.18
N SER A 90 -14.54 14.11 4.98
CA SER A 90 -15.30 12.85 4.98
C SER A 90 -15.73 12.47 3.55
N GLN A 91 -15.71 11.17 3.25
CA GLN A 91 -15.96 10.54 1.95
C GLN A 91 -14.87 10.72 0.88
N GLU A 92 -13.84 11.56 1.11
CA GLU A 92 -12.69 11.60 0.19
C GLU A 92 -11.90 10.29 0.25
N ARG A 93 -11.48 9.80 -0.92
CA ARG A 93 -10.79 8.53 -1.06
C ARG A 93 -9.32 8.71 -1.36
N ILE A 94 -8.52 7.76 -0.87
CA ILE A 94 -7.12 7.61 -1.30
C ILE A 94 -6.87 6.18 -1.72
N ALA A 95 -5.94 6.03 -2.66
CA ALA A 95 -5.42 4.74 -3.09
C ALA A 95 -4.01 4.56 -2.51
N VAL A 96 -3.69 3.33 -2.12
CA VAL A 96 -2.39 2.98 -1.55
C VAL A 96 -1.86 1.75 -2.25
N GLU A 97 -0.64 1.87 -2.77
CA GLU A 97 0.12 0.77 -3.32
C GLU A 97 1.24 0.39 -2.35
N CYS A 98 1.30 -0.89 -1.97
CA CYS A 98 2.28 -1.43 -1.05
C CYS A 98 3.45 -2.04 -1.82
N LYS A 99 4.69 -1.67 -1.44
CA LYS A 99 5.91 -2.22 -2.05
C LYS A 99 6.89 -2.65 -0.97
N TRP A 100 6.90 -3.94 -0.66
CA TRP A 100 7.97 -4.53 0.15
C TRP A 100 9.20 -4.86 -0.69
N ARG A 101 10.40 -4.60 -0.14
CA ARG A 101 11.68 -5.01 -0.72
C ARG A 101 12.68 -5.40 0.37
N SER A 102 13.55 -6.33 0.07
CA SER A 102 14.66 -6.69 0.97
C SER A 102 15.74 -5.62 1.09
N LYS A 103 15.86 -4.73 0.09
CA LYS A 103 16.82 -3.61 0.05
C LYS A 103 16.13 -2.33 -0.34
N LYS A 104 16.65 -1.19 0.15
CA LYS A 104 16.13 0.15 -0.15
C LYS A 104 16.22 0.42 -1.66
N ASN A 105 15.06 0.47 -2.30
CA ASN A 105 14.92 0.79 -3.72
C ASN A 105 13.51 1.32 -3.99
N PHE A 106 13.42 2.56 -4.46
CA PHE A 106 12.15 3.24 -4.73
C PHE A 106 11.70 3.18 -6.20
N PHE A 107 12.48 2.54 -7.08
CA PHE A 107 12.14 2.45 -8.49
C PHE A 107 10.92 1.56 -8.71
N LEU A 108 9.96 2.05 -9.50
CA LEU A 108 8.69 1.40 -9.78
C LEU A 108 8.65 0.96 -11.26
N ASP A 109 7.89 -0.09 -11.56
CA ASP A 109 7.68 -0.50 -12.94
C ASP A 109 6.75 0.51 -13.65
N GLU A 110 7.18 1.06 -14.78
CA GLU A 110 6.42 2.06 -15.54
C GLU A 110 5.05 1.53 -15.97
N LYS A 111 4.94 0.26 -16.35
CA LYS A 111 3.66 -0.34 -16.75
C LYS A 111 2.70 -0.44 -15.57
N CYS A 112 3.21 -0.69 -14.36
CA CYS A 112 2.38 -0.65 -13.15
C CYS A 112 1.90 0.77 -12.84
N ILE A 113 2.78 1.77 -12.93
CA ILE A 113 2.41 3.17 -12.71
C ILE A 113 1.29 3.60 -13.66
N ILE A 114 1.45 3.34 -14.96
CA ILE A 114 0.44 3.71 -15.97
C ILE A 114 -0.92 3.10 -15.60
N LYS A 115 -0.97 1.82 -15.23
CA LYS A 115 -2.21 1.15 -14.80
C LYS A 115 -2.87 1.82 -13.60
N TYR A 116 -2.08 2.21 -12.59
CA TYR A 116 -2.62 2.86 -11.41
C TYR A 116 -3.12 4.27 -11.71
N GLU A 117 -2.38 5.04 -12.52
CA GLU A 117 -2.78 6.39 -12.93
C GLU A 117 -4.03 6.36 -13.82
N ASP A 118 -4.14 5.38 -14.73
CA ASP A 118 -5.34 5.17 -15.54
C ASP A 118 -6.54 4.78 -14.66
N TYR A 119 -6.32 3.93 -13.65
CA TYR A 119 -7.34 3.58 -12.66
C TYR A 119 -7.82 4.82 -11.88
N ILE A 120 -6.90 5.64 -11.37
CA ILE A 120 -7.22 6.84 -10.57
C ILE A 120 -7.92 7.91 -11.41
N SER A 121 -7.52 8.05 -12.67
CA SER A 121 -8.05 9.06 -13.59
C SER A 121 -9.22 8.55 -14.46
N SER A 122 -9.75 7.36 -14.15
CA SER A 122 -10.91 6.78 -14.84
C SER A 122 -12.20 7.45 -14.41
N ASP A 123 -12.95 7.94 -15.39
CA ASP A 123 -14.27 8.57 -15.21
C ASP A 123 -15.37 7.58 -14.81
N GLU A 124 -15.07 6.27 -14.82
CA GLU A 124 -16.00 5.22 -14.34
C GLU A 124 -16.17 5.24 -12.81
N HIS A 125 -15.24 5.86 -12.09
CA HIS A 125 -15.36 6.00 -10.64
C HIS A 125 -16.29 7.14 -10.29
N LYS A 126 -17.46 6.81 -9.73
CA LYS A 126 -18.35 7.81 -9.12
C LYS A 126 -17.63 8.68 -8.07
N TYR A 127 -16.64 8.11 -7.39
CA TYR A 127 -15.79 8.80 -6.42
C TYR A 127 -14.33 8.37 -6.64
N PRO A 128 -13.57 9.06 -7.51
CA PRO A 128 -12.18 8.70 -7.78
C PRO A 128 -11.27 8.99 -6.57
N PRO A 129 -10.17 8.25 -6.38
CA PRO A 129 -9.19 8.56 -5.35
C PRO A 129 -8.56 9.94 -5.58
N LYS A 130 -8.54 10.79 -4.55
CA LYS A 130 -7.91 12.12 -4.58
C LYS A 130 -6.39 12.02 -4.77
N HIS A 131 -5.77 11.04 -4.10
CA HIS A 131 -4.33 10.83 -4.10
C HIS A 131 -3.96 9.34 -4.14
N LEU A 132 -2.83 9.05 -4.78
CA LEU A 132 -2.12 7.77 -4.70
C LEU A 132 -0.90 7.92 -3.81
N PHE A 133 -0.75 6.98 -2.89
CA PHE A 133 0.44 6.83 -2.07
C PHE A 133 1.13 5.51 -2.38
N TYR A 134 2.46 5.55 -2.40
CA TYR A 134 3.27 4.35 -2.30
C TYR A 134 3.76 4.21 -0.88
N VAL A 135 3.46 3.07 -0.28
CA VAL A 135 3.96 2.69 1.04
C VAL A 135 5.07 1.67 0.81
N PHE A 136 6.31 2.07 1.07
CA PHE A 136 7.48 1.22 0.89
C PHE A 136 7.90 0.61 2.23
N GLY A 137 8.09 -0.69 2.25
CA GLY A 137 8.64 -1.44 3.38
C GLY A 137 9.99 -2.02 3.01
N PHE A 138 10.98 -1.84 3.87
CA PHE A 138 12.32 -2.38 3.68
C PHE A 138 12.74 -3.25 4.85
N GLY A 139 13.38 -4.37 4.54
CA GLY A 139 13.78 -5.35 5.54
C GLY A 139 12.59 -6.04 6.21
N TRP A 140 12.86 -6.96 7.11
CA TRP A 140 11.83 -7.61 7.92
C TRP A 140 12.46 -8.23 9.17
N SER A 141 12.06 -7.75 10.34
CA SER A 141 12.52 -8.27 11.62
C SER A 141 11.41 -8.17 12.68
N CYS A 142 11.37 -9.14 13.59
CA CYS A 142 10.39 -9.16 14.69
C CYS A 142 8.93 -8.93 14.22
N ASP A 143 8.52 -9.58 13.12
CA ASP A 143 7.20 -9.44 12.49
C ASP A 143 6.82 -8.02 12.01
N ASN A 144 7.81 -7.18 11.74
CA ASN A 144 7.62 -5.81 11.25
C ASN A 144 8.62 -5.46 10.12
N PRO A 145 8.27 -4.53 9.20
CA PRO A 145 9.25 -3.91 8.33
C PRO A 145 10.26 -3.12 9.17
N GLU A 146 11.55 -3.17 8.81
CA GLU A 146 12.60 -2.45 9.55
C GLU A 146 12.53 -0.95 9.27
N VAL A 147 12.17 -0.57 8.04
CA VAL A 147 12.02 0.81 7.62
C VAL A 147 10.79 0.97 6.74
N VAL A 148 10.02 2.03 6.96
CA VAL A 148 8.83 2.35 6.18
C VAL A 148 8.86 3.77 5.67
N TYR A 149 8.40 3.97 4.43
CA TYR A 149 8.19 5.29 3.82
C TYR A 149 6.76 5.38 3.28
N VAL A 150 6.15 6.56 3.43
CA VAL A 150 4.82 6.86 2.89
C VAL A 150 4.97 8.05 1.95
N ILE A 151 5.00 7.78 0.65
CA ILE A 151 5.38 8.76 -0.36
C ILE A 151 4.18 9.03 -1.29
N PRO A 152 3.71 10.29 -1.41
CA PRO A 152 2.75 10.63 -2.45
C PRO A 152 3.32 10.33 -3.84
N ALA A 153 2.55 9.70 -4.73
CA ALA A 153 3.01 9.30 -6.06
C ALA A 153 3.65 10.45 -6.86
N LYS A 154 3.07 11.65 -6.77
CA LYS A 154 3.56 12.89 -7.41
C LYS A 154 4.96 13.34 -6.93
N LYS A 155 5.50 12.75 -5.87
CA LYS A 155 6.87 13.00 -5.40
C LYS A 155 7.89 12.03 -6.02
N LEU A 156 7.43 10.92 -6.59
CA LEU A 156 8.27 9.94 -7.27
C LEU A 156 8.39 10.24 -8.77
N TYR A 157 7.29 10.65 -9.40
CA TYR A 157 7.23 10.83 -10.84
C TYR A 157 6.13 11.82 -11.28
N ASN A 158 6.26 12.28 -12.53
CA ASN A 158 5.18 12.88 -13.31
C ASN A 158 4.59 11.86 -14.29
N TYR A 159 3.27 11.85 -14.44
CA TYR A 159 2.55 11.06 -15.45
C TYR A 159 1.91 11.98 -16.51
N SER A 160 2.09 11.64 -17.79
CA SER A 160 1.39 12.26 -18.91
C SER A 160 0.33 11.30 -19.44
N LYS A 161 -0.95 11.58 -19.16
CA LYS A 161 -2.09 10.78 -19.64
C LYS A 161 -2.14 10.71 -21.16
N GLU A 162 -1.96 11.84 -21.85
CA GLU A 162 -1.96 11.90 -23.33
C GLU A 162 -0.87 11.04 -23.98
N LYS A 163 0.32 10.97 -23.36
CA LYS A 163 1.47 10.26 -23.92
C LYS A 163 1.65 8.86 -23.31
N HIS A 164 0.81 8.48 -22.35
CA HIS A 164 0.97 7.30 -21.50
C HIS A 164 2.42 7.09 -21.03
N LYS A 165 3.04 8.17 -20.53
CA LYS A 165 4.48 8.18 -20.21
C LYS A 165 4.75 8.63 -18.79
N VAL A 166 5.68 7.94 -18.14
CA VAL A 166 6.15 8.29 -16.80
C VAL A 166 7.53 8.95 -16.88
N LYS A 167 7.73 10.00 -16.08
CA LYS A 167 9.04 10.62 -15.87
C LYS A 167 9.34 10.71 -14.38
N PHE A 168 10.27 9.88 -13.91
CA PHE A 168 10.75 9.93 -12.53
C PHE A 168 11.47 11.24 -12.23
N HIS A 169 11.34 11.71 -10.98
CA HIS A 169 12.05 12.89 -10.48
C HIS A 169 13.50 12.59 -10.07
N PHE A 170 13.88 11.31 -10.07
CA PHE A 170 15.18 10.81 -9.70
C PHE A 170 15.65 9.78 -10.72
N ARG A 171 16.97 9.58 -10.84
CA ARG A 171 17.53 8.55 -11.70
C ARG A 171 17.74 7.27 -10.92
N LYS A 172 17.90 6.15 -11.63
CA LYS A 172 18.06 4.83 -11.00
C LYS A 172 19.34 4.76 -10.14
N GLU A 173 20.36 5.52 -10.51
CA GLU A 173 21.64 5.59 -9.79
C GLU A 173 21.54 6.44 -8.51
N ASP A 174 20.51 7.28 -8.40
CA ASP A 174 20.28 8.12 -7.22
C ASP A 174 19.58 7.34 -6.09
N VAL A 175 19.16 6.09 -6.33
CA VAL A 175 18.41 5.25 -5.38
C VAL A 175 19.23 4.85 -4.15
N ASP A 176 20.55 4.76 -4.29
CA ASP A 176 21.48 4.48 -3.19
C ASP A 176 21.75 5.72 -2.33
N ARG A 177 21.28 6.91 -2.74
CA ARG A 177 21.34 8.10 -1.90
C ARG A 177 20.27 7.96 -0.82
N LEU A 178 20.72 7.47 0.32
CA LEU A 178 19.91 7.16 1.49
C LEU A 178 18.97 8.31 1.90
N GLU A 179 19.23 9.54 1.51
CA GLU A 179 18.51 10.71 2.02
C GLU A 179 17.34 11.19 1.14
N LEU A 180 17.20 10.70 -0.10
CA LEU A 180 16.28 11.29 -1.09
C LEU A 180 14.82 11.41 -0.63
N PHE A 181 14.37 10.48 0.22
CA PHE A 181 13.00 10.43 0.73
C PHE A 181 12.92 10.38 2.25
N ASP A 182 13.96 10.82 2.96
CA ASP A 182 13.99 10.74 4.42
C ASP A 182 12.89 11.58 5.10
N ASP A 183 12.45 12.66 4.47
CA ASP A 183 11.28 13.44 4.93
C ASP A 183 9.97 12.63 4.92
N TYR A 184 9.90 11.59 4.08
CA TYR A 184 8.75 10.68 3.96
C TYR A 184 8.93 9.39 4.78
N LYS A 185 10.05 9.25 5.49
CA LYS A 185 10.30 8.11 6.38
C LYS A 185 9.30 8.16 7.54
N HIS A 186 8.55 7.07 7.71
CA HIS A 186 7.66 6.94 8.85
C HIS A 186 8.49 6.87 10.14
N LYS A 187 8.18 7.77 11.07
CA LYS A 187 8.79 7.78 12.40
C LYS A 187 7.97 6.88 13.31
N ASN A 188 8.60 5.93 13.98
CA ASN A 188 7.93 5.00 14.92
C ASN A 188 7.17 5.70 16.07
N THR A 189 7.40 7.00 16.27
CA THR A 189 6.66 7.82 17.24
C THR A 189 5.28 8.27 16.72
N SER A 190 5.04 8.20 15.41
CA SER A 190 3.73 8.51 14.82
C SER A 190 2.81 7.33 15.03
N LYS A 191 1.70 7.54 15.74
CA LYS A 191 0.66 6.52 15.95
C LYS A 191 0.03 6.05 14.63
N TYR A 192 0.17 6.83 13.56
CA TYR A 192 -0.55 6.65 12.31
C TYR A 192 0.38 6.67 11.11
N LEU A 193 0.21 5.68 10.22
CA LEU A 193 1.04 5.54 9.02
C LEU A 193 0.63 6.53 7.90
N ILE A 194 -0.67 6.60 7.60
CA ILE A 194 -1.23 7.40 6.49
C ILE A 194 -2.13 8.50 7.04
N TYR A 195 -1.65 9.27 8.03
CA TYR A 195 -2.27 10.51 8.53
C TYR A 195 -1.34 11.16 9.56
N LYS A 196 -1.27 12.50 9.59
CA LYS A 196 -0.75 13.25 10.74
C LYS A 196 -1.81 14.25 11.19
N PRO A 197 -2.31 14.19 12.44
CA PRO A 197 -3.22 15.19 12.96
C PRO A 197 -2.58 16.58 12.96
N ALA A 198 -3.39 17.63 12.82
CA ALA A 198 -2.93 19.01 12.74
C ALA A 198 -2.07 19.44 13.94
N THR A 199 -2.26 18.83 15.11
CA THR A 199 -1.51 19.08 16.34
C THR A 199 -0.07 18.52 16.33
N GLU A 200 0.32 17.72 15.33
CA GLU A 200 1.63 17.07 15.23
C GLU A 200 2.45 17.55 14.02
N GLN A 201 2.04 18.64 13.36
CA GLN A 201 2.70 19.14 12.15
C GLN A 201 3.57 20.36 12.45
N SER A 202 4.86 20.10 12.67
CA SER A 202 5.88 21.15 12.69
C SER A 202 6.63 21.30 11.36
N ASN A 203 6.30 20.56 10.29
CA ASN A 203 6.80 20.76 8.91
C ASN A 203 6.07 19.78 7.92
N ILE A 204 5.22 20.31 7.03
CA ILE A 204 4.87 19.74 5.71
C ILE A 204 4.91 20.90 4.72
#